data_AF-F0VIC3-F1
#
_entry.id   AF-F0VIC3-F1
#
_cell.length_a   1.000
_cell.length_b   1.000
_cell.length_c   1.000
_cell.angle_alpha   90.00
_cell.angle_beta   90.00
_cell.angle_gamma   90.00
#
_symmetry.space_group_name_H-M   'P 1'
#
loop_
_entity.id
_entity.type
_entity.pdbx_description
1 polymer ?
#
loop_
_entity_poly.entity_id
_entity_poly.type
_entity_poly.pdbx_seq_one_letter_code
_entity_poly.pdbx_strand_id
1 'polypeptide(L)'
;MEVAGKAQPNGSGAQPNHSAIRRRTPGSTEEQKHLTWDEEAIAEHDLERGTRMKIDEPPTPYHRRGSEVECDDEQDSLPPSEAVSAATLQACLEHLEVNEEGQALNEEELEEKRRHEFEEKRKEHYCEFQRVKLMREAFNEEEET
;
A
#
# COMPACT_ATOMS: atom_id res chain seq x y z
N MET A 1 57.55 57.22 -14.72
CA MET A 1 56.51 56.70 -13.80
C MET A 1 56.20 55.28 -14.19
N GLU A 2 56.03 54.46 -13.16
CA GLU A 2 56.14 53.01 -13.08
C GLU A 2 55.19 52.15 -13.94
N VAL A 3 55.55 50.87 -13.89
CA VAL A 3 55.13 49.68 -14.61
C VAL A 3 53.88 48.99 -14.03
N ALA A 4 53.31 48.13 -14.89
CA ALA A 4 52.69 46.83 -14.60
C ALA A 4 51.28 46.73 -13.97
N GLY A 5 50.48 45.80 -14.52
CA GLY A 5 49.35 45.18 -13.81
C GLY A 5 48.26 44.55 -14.69
N LYS A 6 48.47 43.30 -15.12
CA LYS A 6 47.46 42.40 -15.71
C LYS A 6 46.27 42.15 -14.76
N ALA A 7 45.05 41.96 -15.28
CA ALA A 7 44.17 40.84 -14.92
C ALA A 7 42.92 40.77 -15.83
N GLN A 8 42.55 39.53 -16.13
CA GLN A 8 41.52 39.02 -17.05
C GLN A 8 40.11 38.97 -16.40
N PRO A 9 39.05 38.50 -17.11
CA PRO A 9 37.66 38.88 -16.87
C PRO A 9 37.05 38.13 -15.69
N ASN A 10 36.26 38.85 -14.87
CA ASN A 10 35.52 38.24 -13.78
C ASN A 10 34.27 37.58 -14.34
N GLY A 11 34.37 36.27 -14.64
CA GLY A 11 33.22 35.42 -14.92
C GLY A 11 32.34 35.35 -13.68
N SER A 12 31.20 36.06 -13.71
CA SER A 12 30.14 35.85 -12.72
C SER A 12 29.43 34.56 -13.07
N GLY A 13 29.98 33.44 -12.57
CA GLY A 13 29.27 32.17 -12.51
C GLY A 13 28.08 32.33 -11.57
N ALA A 14 26.91 32.63 -12.14
CA ALA A 14 25.64 32.55 -11.42
C ALA A 14 25.39 31.09 -11.06
N GLN A 15 25.72 30.72 -9.82
CA GLN A 15 25.26 29.47 -9.23
C GLN A 15 23.73 29.46 -9.21
N PRO A 16 23.03 28.42 -9.68
CA PRO A 16 21.59 28.33 -9.54
C PRO A 16 21.25 28.11 -8.06
N ASN A 17 20.65 29.13 -7.46
CA ASN A 17 20.16 29.08 -6.09
C ASN A 17 18.94 28.14 -6.06
N HIS A 18 19.13 26.84 -5.85
CA HIS A 18 18.03 25.92 -5.53
C HIS A 18 17.59 26.13 -4.07
N SER A 19 17.13 27.34 -3.75
CA SER A 19 16.42 27.61 -2.51
C SER A 19 14.93 27.47 -2.78
N ALA A 20 14.38 26.29 -2.48
CA ALA A 20 12.95 26.03 -2.50
C ALA A 20 12.18 26.78 -1.38
N ILE A 21 12.85 27.62 -0.59
CA ILE A 21 12.24 28.42 0.47
C ILE A 21 12.19 29.88 -0.02
N ARG A 22 11.09 30.20 -0.71
CA ARG A 22 10.77 31.59 -1.07
C ARG A 22 10.57 32.39 0.22
N ARG A 23 11.45 33.35 0.49
CA ARG A 23 11.21 34.36 1.53
C ARG A 23 9.96 35.16 1.12
N ARG A 24 8.89 35.06 1.90
CA ARG A 24 7.63 35.77 1.66
C ARG A 24 7.92 37.27 1.61
N THR A 25 7.48 37.93 0.54
CA THR A 25 7.51 39.40 0.44
C THR A 25 6.42 39.97 1.37
N PRO A 26 6.76 40.90 2.27
CA PRO A 26 5.75 41.55 3.10
C PRO A 26 4.94 42.51 2.23
N GLY A 27 3.68 42.19 1.97
CA GLY A 27 2.78 42.99 1.13
C GLY A 27 1.93 42.19 0.15
N SER A 28 2.11 40.88 0.05
CA SER A 28 1.21 40.03 -0.73
C SER A 28 -0.10 39.83 0.04
N THR A 29 -1.18 40.47 -0.40
CA THR A 29 -2.58 40.23 0.03
C THR A 29 -3.08 38.87 -0.47
N GLU A 30 -2.22 37.86 -0.40
CA GLU A 30 -2.64 36.47 -0.54
C GLU A 30 -3.20 36.12 0.83
N GLU A 31 -4.49 36.45 1.01
CA GLU A 31 -5.33 35.78 1.98
C GLU A 31 -4.94 34.31 1.97
N GLN A 32 -4.59 33.80 3.15
CA GLN A 32 -3.90 32.52 3.33
C GLN A 32 -4.59 31.46 2.47
N LYS A 33 -4.05 31.17 1.29
CA LYS A 33 -4.63 30.19 0.37
C LYS A 33 -4.49 28.85 1.08
N HIS A 34 -5.57 28.40 1.69
CA HIS A 34 -5.66 27.12 2.35
C HIS A 34 -5.95 26.06 1.29
N LEU A 35 -5.32 24.90 1.44
CA LEU A 35 -5.60 23.77 0.59
C LEU A 35 -7.01 23.26 0.92
N THR A 36 -7.88 23.22 -0.10
CA THR A 36 -9.21 22.61 -0.02
C THR A 36 -9.26 21.45 -0.99
N TRP A 37 -9.84 20.33 -0.55
CA TRP A 37 -10.10 19.19 -1.40
C TRP A 37 -11.43 19.36 -2.13
N ASP A 38 -11.50 18.83 -3.34
CA ASP A 38 -12.74 18.78 -4.12
C ASP A 38 -13.48 17.47 -3.76
N GLU A 39 -14.36 17.56 -2.77
CA GLU A 39 -15.09 16.41 -2.24
C GLU A 39 -16.05 15.80 -3.29
N GLU A 40 -16.53 16.59 -4.25
CA GLU A 40 -17.41 16.12 -5.33
C GLU A 40 -16.63 15.21 -6.28
N ALA A 41 -15.45 15.65 -6.72
CA ALA A 41 -14.57 14.84 -7.57
C ALA A 41 -14.08 13.55 -6.89
N ILE A 42 -13.85 13.59 -5.57
CA ILE A 42 -13.46 12.41 -4.80
C ILE A 42 -14.63 11.41 -4.74
N ALA A 43 -15.85 11.88 -4.48
CA ALA A 43 -17.04 11.04 -4.42
C ALA A 43 -17.38 10.40 -5.78
N GLU A 44 -17.25 11.15 -6.88
CA GLU A 44 -17.42 10.62 -8.24
C GLU A 44 -16.45 9.47 -8.52
N HIS A 45 -15.17 9.65 -8.16
CA HIS A 45 -14.16 8.61 -8.37
C HIS A 45 -14.37 7.37 -7.48
N ASP A 46 -14.88 7.52 -6.26
CA ASP A 46 -15.19 6.37 -5.41
C ASP A 46 -16.38 5.55 -5.94
N LEU A 47 -17.33 6.20 -6.63
CA LEU A 47 -18.40 5.51 -7.37
C LEU A 47 -17.85 4.77 -8.60
N GLU A 48 -16.96 5.41 -9.36
CA GLU A 48 -16.37 4.84 -10.58
C GLU A 48 -15.32 3.74 -10.32
N ARG A 49 -14.66 3.76 -9.16
CA ARG A 49 -13.66 2.74 -8.77
C ARG A 49 -14.23 1.32 -8.72
N GLY A 50 -15.55 1.18 -8.64
CA GLY A 50 -16.25 -0.09 -8.72
C GLY A 50 -16.16 -0.89 -7.43
N THR A 51 -17.22 -0.84 -6.64
CA THR A 51 -17.43 -1.78 -5.53
C THR A 51 -17.90 -3.12 -6.10
N ARG A 52 -16.95 -4.05 -6.28
CA ARG A 52 -17.14 -5.49 -6.52
C ARG A 52 -18.03 -5.84 -7.73
N MET A 53 -17.37 -6.20 -8.84
CA MET A 53 -18.04 -6.82 -9.99
C MET A 53 -18.77 -8.11 -9.58
N LYS A 54 -20.03 -8.26 -10.02
CA LYS A 54 -20.73 -9.54 -9.95
C LYS A 54 -20.08 -10.49 -10.95
N ILE A 55 -19.76 -11.70 -10.52
CA ILE A 55 -19.26 -12.74 -11.42
C ILE A 55 -20.47 -13.30 -12.15
N ASP A 56 -20.60 -12.99 -13.44
CA ASP A 56 -21.67 -13.49 -14.31
C ASP A 56 -21.36 -14.90 -14.86
N GLU A 57 -20.16 -15.41 -14.59
CA GLU A 57 -19.81 -16.79 -14.92
C GLU A 57 -20.69 -17.75 -14.12
N PRO A 58 -21.19 -18.82 -14.75
CA PRO A 58 -21.85 -19.87 -13.99
C PRO A 58 -20.89 -20.38 -12.91
N PRO A 59 -21.39 -20.71 -11.70
CA PRO A 59 -20.56 -21.27 -10.65
C PRO A 59 -19.71 -22.39 -11.24
N THR A 60 -18.38 -22.24 -11.19
CA THR A 60 -17.50 -23.25 -11.73
C THR A 60 -17.77 -24.55 -10.96
N PRO A 61 -18.21 -25.63 -11.63
CA PRO A 61 -18.55 -26.86 -10.93
C PRO A 61 -17.35 -27.32 -10.11
N TYR A 62 -17.50 -27.31 -8.78
CA TYR A 62 -16.43 -27.65 -7.87
C TYR A 62 -16.07 -29.13 -8.05
N HIS A 63 -14.90 -29.39 -8.63
CA HIS A 63 -14.36 -30.74 -8.73
C HIS A 63 -13.82 -31.14 -7.35
N ARG A 64 -14.64 -31.85 -6.56
CA ARG A 64 -14.20 -32.48 -5.31
C ARG A 64 -13.15 -33.54 -5.69
N ARG A 65 -11.87 -33.24 -5.44
CA ARG A 65 -10.75 -34.18 -5.68
C ARG A 65 -10.93 -35.38 -4.74
N GLY A 66 -11.68 -36.41 -5.18
CA GLY A 66 -11.93 -37.63 -4.39
C GLY A 66 -13.28 -38.34 -4.57
N SER A 67 -14.11 -38.01 -5.57
CA SER A 67 -15.39 -38.70 -5.82
C SER A 67 -15.24 -40.06 -6.52
N GLU A 68 -14.40 -40.93 -5.98
CA GLU A 68 -14.32 -42.35 -6.33
C GLU A 68 -14.65 -43.18 -5.08
N VAL A 69 -15.82 -43.02 -4.49
CA VAL A 69 -16.38 -44.01 -3.56
C VAL A 69 -17.91 -43.96 -3.62
N GLU A 70 -18.51 -45.02 -4.17
CA GLU A 70 -19.92 -45.35 -4.01
C GLU A 70 -20.20 -45.68 -2.54
N CYS A 71 -21.32 -45.20 -2.00
CA CYS A 71 -22.00 -45.90 -0.91
C CYS A 71 -23.50 -45.54 -0.91
N ASP A 72 -24.31 -46.58 -1.06
CA ASP A 72 -25.76 -46.66 -0.93
C ASP A 72 -26.14 -46.90 0.54
N ASP A 73 -27.19 -46.21 1.02
CA ASP A 73 -28.25 -46.65 1.96
C ASP A 73 -28.91 -45.47 2.70
N GLU A 74 -30.24 -45.50 2.73
CA GLU A 74 -31.17 -44.46 3.17
C GLU A 74 -31.34 -44.41 4.71
N GLN A 75 -31.21 -43.22 5.33
CA GLN A 75 -31.87 -42.93 6.62
C GLN A 75 -32.16 -41.42 6.80
N ASP A 76 -33.33 -41.16 7.38
CA ASP A 76 -34.10 -39.93 7.61
C ASP A 76 -33.33 -38.77 8.31
N SER A 77 -32.32 -38.21 7.65
CA SER A 77 -31.60 -37.01 8.06
C SER A 77 -31.62 -35.99 6.92
N LEU A 78 -31.64 -34.69 7.23
CA LEU A 78 -31.40 -33.62 6.24
C LEU A 78 -30.27 -34.07 5.30
N PRO A 79 -30.43 -33.94 3.97
CA PRO A 79 -29.52 -34.57 3.05
C PRO A 79 -28.08 -34.16 3.42
N PRO A 80 -27.12 -35.11 3.50
CA PRO A 80 -25.74 -34.78 3.83
C PRO A 80 -25.12 -33.76 2.85
N SER A 81 -25.80 -33.43 1.75
CA SER A 81 -25.45 -32.32 0.87
C SER A 81 -25.57 -30.94 1.50
N GLU A 82 -26.36 -30.76 2.56
CA GLU A 82 -26.48 -29.49 3.31
C GLU A 82 -25.63 -29.47 4.60
N ALA A 83 -25.12 -30.63 5.04
CA ALA A 83 -24.22 -30.71 6.18
C ALA A 83 -22.82 -30.18 5.78
N VAL A 84 -22.41 -29.05 6.38
CA VAL A 84 -21.06 -28.51 6.19
C VAL A 84 -20.05 -29.53 6.74
N SER A 85 -19.13 -29.97 5.89
CA SER A 85 -18.13 -30.97 6.30
C SER A 85 -17.24 -30.39 7.42
N ALA A 86 -16.79 -31.25 8.34
CA ALA A 86 -15.88 -30.84 9.41
C ALA A 86 -14.63 -30.12 8.88
N ALA A 87 -14.11 -30.56 7.73
CA ALA A 87 -12.98 -29.92 7.06
C ALA A 87 -13.32 -28.51 6.55
N THR A 88 -14.53 -28.29 6.03
CA THR A 88 -15.00 -26.97 5.60
C THR A 88 -15.16 -26.03 6.79
N LEU A 89 -15.73 -26.51 7.90
CA LEU A 89 -15.83 -25.73 9.13
C LEU A 89 -14.44 -25.38 9.68
N GLN A 90 -13.51 -26.32 9.66
CA GLN A 90 -12.14 -26.08 10.10
C GLN A 90 -11.42 -25.04 9.24
N ALA A 91 -11.57 -25.09 7.91
CA ALA A 91 -11.03 -24.07 7.01
C ALA A 91 -11.62 -22.68 7.29
N CYS A 92 -12.91 -22.59 7.63
CA CYS A 92 -13.53 -21.32 8.04
C CYS A 92 -12.95 -20.82 9.36
N LEU A 93 -12.73 -21.71 10.35
CA LEU A 93 -12.14 -21.35 11.64
C LEU A 93 -10.69 -20.89 11.53
N GLU A 94 -9.89 -21.45 10.62
CA GLU A 94 -8.48 -21.05 10.42
C GLU A 94 -8.32 -19.59 9.97
N HIS A 95 -9.33 -19.04 9.29
CA HIS A 95 -9.32 -17.65 8.83
C HIS A 95 -10.04 -16.70 9.79
N LEU A 96 -10.63 -17.19 10.88
CA LEU A 96 -11.24 -16.33 11.89
C LEU A 96 -10.15 -15.72 12.76
N GLU A 97 -10.10 -14.40 12.75
CA GLU A 97 -9.30 -13.66 13.68
C GLU A 97 -10.02 -13.53 15.02
N VAL A 98 -9.36 -13.99 16.07
CA VAL A 98 -9.87 -13.92 17.44
C VAL A 98 -9.04 -12.95 18.29
N ASN A 99 -9.67 -12.36 19.30
CA ASN A 99 -8.99 -11.60 20.33
C ASN A 99 -8.30 -12.53 21.35
N GLU A 100 -7.60 -11.94 22.32
CA GLU A 100 -6.90 -12.68 23.38
C GLU A 100 -7.85 -13.52 24.26
N GLU A 101 -9.14 -13.20 24.28
CA GLU A 101 -10.19 -13.92 25.01
C GLU A 101 -10.82 -15.07 24.20
N GLY A 102 -10.36 -15.29 22.96
CA GLY A 102 -10.84 -16.34 22.07
C GLY A 102 -12.19 -16.02 21.40
N GLN A 103 -12.63 -14.76 21.44
CA GLN A 103 -13.82 -14.28 20.75
C GLN A 103 -13.45 -13.76 19.37
N ALA A 104 -14.35 -13.90 18.39
CA ALA A 104 -14.16 -13.31 17.07
C ALA A 104 -14.03 -11.79 17.20
N LEU A 105 -13.07 -11.20 16.47
CA LEU A 105 -12.91 -9.76 16.43
C LEU A 105 -14.17 -9.08 15.89
N ASN A 106 -14.43 -7.88 16.40
CA ASN A 106 -15.43 -7.02 15.80
C ASN A 106 -14.89 -6.39 14.48
N GLU A 107 -15.77 -5.74 13.71
CA GLU A 107 -15.39 -5.13 12.42
C GLU A 107 -14.30 -4.05 12.59
N GLU A 108 -14.40 -3.23 13.64
CA GLU A 108 -13.44 -2.15 13.92
C GLU A 108 -12.03 -2.72 14.20
N GLU A 109 -11.93 -3.75 15.05
CA GLU A 109 -10.68 -4.45 15.38
C GLU A 109 -10.06 -5.12 14.15
N LEU A 110 -10.88 -5.68 13.26
CA LEU A 110 -10.43 -6.28 12.00
C LEU A 110 -9.87 -5.21 11.05
N GLU A 111 -10.55 -4.06 10.93
CA GLU A 111 -10.05 -2.93 10.15
C GLU A 111 -8.73 -2.38 10.71
N GLU A 112 -8.60 -2.26 12.03
CA GLU A 112 -7.37 -1.83 12.68
C GLU A 112 -6.21 -2.77 12.41
N LYS A 113 -6.43 -4.08 12.50
CA LYS A 113 -5.42 -5.08 12.15
C LYS A 113 -5.03 -5.02 10.67
N ARG A 114 -6.00 -4.93 9.76
CA ARG A 114 -5.72 -4.77 8.33
C ARG A 114 -4.89 -3.51 8.05
N ARG A 115 -5.18 -2.41 8.74
CA ARG A 115 -4.40 -1.17 8.66
C ARG A 115 -2.97 -1.38 9.18
N HIS A 116 -2.82 -2.04 10.33
CA HIS A 116 -1.52 -2.33 10.93
C HIS A 116 -0.66 -3.24 10.04
N GLU A 117 -1.23 -4.32 9.51
CA GLU A 117 -0.54 -5.21 8.57
C GLU A 117 -0.09 -4.49 7.31
N PHE A 118 -0.93 -3.60 6.78
CA PHE A 118 -0.57 -2.81 5.61
C PHE A 118 0.60 -1.86 5.92
N GLU A 119 0.59 -1.22 7.09
CA GLU A 119 1.66 -0.34 7.52
C GLU A 119 3.00 -1.08 7.68
N GLU A 120 2.99 -2.26 8.31
CA GLU A 120 4.19 -3.08 8.45
C GLU A 120 4.71 -3.56 7.08
N LYS A 121 3.85 -4.08 6.21
CA LYS A 121 4.22 -4.46 4.83
C LYS A 121 4.81 -3.28 4.07
N ARG A 122 4.21 -2.09 4.23
CA ARG A 122 4.67 -0.87 3.57
C ARG A 122 6.05 -0.43 4.08
N LYS A 123 6.26 -0.51 5.39
CA LYS A 123 7.53 -0.19 6.04
C LYS A 123 8.65 -1.15 5.61
N GLU A 124 8.34 -2.42 5.45
CA GLU A 124 9.27 -3.41 4.87
C GLU A 124 9.56 -3.14 3.39
N HIS A 125 8.54 -2.74 2.62
CA HIS A 125 8.67 -2.51 1.18
C HIS A 125 9.57 -1.30 0.85
N TYR A 126 9.35 -0.16 1.51
CA TYR A 126 10.04 1.10 1.20
C TYR A 126 11.39 1.22 1.92
N CYS A 127 12.39 0.45 1.46
CA CYS A 127 13.76 0.44 1.99
C CYS A 127 14.81 1.06 1.04
N GLU A 128 14.39 1.85 0.04
CA GLU A 128 15.25 2.35 -1.05
C GLU A 128 16.46 3.14 -0.56
N PHE A 129 16.32 3.87 0.55
CA PHE A 129 17.43 4.62 1.13
C PHE A 129 18.61 3.72 1.53
N GLN A 130 18.34 2.53 2.06
CA GLN A 130 19.38 1.57 2.43
C GLN A 130 20.14 1.10 1.19
N ARG A 131 19.41 0.85 0.10
CA ARG A 131 19.99 0.44 -1.18
C ARG A 131 20.82 1.54 -1.82
N VAL A 132 20.36 2.80 -1.77
CA VAL A 132 21.13 3.96 -2.25
C VAL A 132 22.39 4.17 -1.42
N LYS A 133 22.32 4.02 -0.10
CA LYS A 133 23.47 4.12 0.79
C LYS A 133 24.54 3.08 0.45
N LEU A 134 24.14 1.81 0.30
CA LEU A 134 25.04 0.73 -0.12
C LEU A 134 25.70 1.00 -1.48
N MET A 135 24.93 1.45 -2.47
CA MET A 135 25.47 1.79 -3.79
C MET A 135 26.49 2.94 -3.73
N ARG A 136 26.27 3.94 -2.86
CA ARG A 136 27.20 5.06 -2.67
C ARG A 136 28.49 4.61 -1.99
N GLU A 137 28.40 3.75 -0.97
CA GLU A 137 29.57 3.18 -0.31
C GLU A 137 30.39 2.33 -1.28
N ALA A 138 29.75 1.45 -2.06
CA ALA A 138 30.42 0.66 -3.10
C ALA A 138 31.11 1.53 -4.16
N PHE A 139 30.47 2.60 -4.62
CA PHE A 139 31.09 3.53 -5.57
C PHE A 139 32.33 4.23 -5.01
N ASN A 140 32.29 4.64 -3.74
CA ASN A 140 33.44 5.26 -3.08
C ASN A 140 34.60 4.26 -2.90
N GLU A 141 34.29 2.99 -2.59
CA GLU A 141 35.29 1.92 -2.50
C GLU A 141 35.93 1.61 -3.86
N GLU A 142 35.17 1.63 -4.96
CA GLU A 142 35.69 1.48 -6.33
C GLU A 142 36.59 2.67 -6.75
N GLU A 143 36.35 3.88 -6.24
CA GLU A 143 37.15 5.08 -6.57
C GLU A 143 38.48 5.13 -5.78
N GLU A 144 38.55 4.49 -4.60
CA GLU A 144 39.77 4.42 -3.78
C GLU A 144 40.75 3.29 -4.19
N THR A 145 40.33 2.35 -5.06
CA THR A 145 41.16 1.25 -5.60
C THR A 145 41.73 1.51 -6.98
#